data_AF-A0A8S3I8F6-F1
#
_entry.id   AF-A0A8S3I8F6-F1
#
_cell.length_a   1.000
_cell.length_b   1.000
_cell.length_c   1.000
_cell.angle_alpha   90.00
_cell.angle_beta   90.00
_cell.angle_gamma   90.00
#
_symmetry.space_group_name_H-M   'P 1'
#
loop_
_entity.id
_entity.type
_entity.pdbx_description
1 polymer ?
#
loop_
_entity_poly.entity_id
_entity_poly.type
_entity_poly.pdbx_seq_one_letter_code
_entity_poly.pdbx_strand_id
1 'polypeptide(L)'
;EIHRLTEEAFNWLCGEIETRFQQAQVQAGEMIGALAAQSLGEPATQMTLNTFHYAGVSAKNLTLGVRRLKEIINVSKKPKTSSLTVYLTGQATNNAEQCKQVSCRLEHCTLRKVTANTTIYYDPDPQETVISEDQEWVNTYYEMLDQDIMNISQWLLRIELDRKRMADKILSMEQISEKICQGFGGCLNVIFNDDNAEKLVLRIGTVDQTKSSMTDESEDTTRMDDDTFLRCLESSMLSDLTLQGIEAISKVYMVNPKADESKKRIQTSENGEIERIADWMLETDETSLKKVLSTKDVDSCRTFTNDVVEIFDVLGIEIV
;
A
#
# COMPACT_ATOMS: atom_id res chain seq x y z
N GLU A 1 -12.45 -46.94 -28.96
CA GLU A 1 -13.65 -47.81 -28.83
C GLU A 1 -14.96 -47.10 -28.47
N ILE A 2 -14.99 -45.79 -28.16
CA ILE A 2 -16.13 -45.20 -27.44
C ILE A 2 -17.41 -45.05 -28.29
N HIS A 3 -17.33 -44.77 -29.61
CA HIS A 3 -18.53 -44.43 -30.39
C HIS A 3 -18.90 -45.38 -31.55
N ARG A 4 -18.10 -46.40 -31.85
CA ARG A 4 -18.36 -47.46 -32.87
C ARG A 4 -19.18 -47.00 -34.10
N LEU A 5 -18.78 -45.87 -34.71
CA LEU A 5 -19.46 -45.31 -35.87
C LEU A 5 -19.19 -46.15 -37.12
N THR A 6 -20.23 -46.37 -37.93
CA THR A 6 -20.08 -46.90 -39.29
C THR A 6 -19.55 -45.81 -40.22
N GLU A 7 -18.92 -46.19 -41.33
CA GLU A 7 -18.37 -45.23 -42.31
C GLU A 7 -19.46 -44.31 -42.88
N GLU A 8 -20.66 -44.84 -43.13
CA GLU A 8 -21.83 -44.06 -43.54
C GLU A 8 -22.26 -43.03 -42.48
N ALA A 9 -22.30 -43.43 -41.21
CA ALA A 9 -22.67 -42.52 -40.11
C ALA A 9 -21.62 -41.43 -39.89
N PHE A 10 -20.34 -41.75 -40.08
CA PHE A 10 -19.25 -40.78 -39.98
C PHE A 10 -19.30 -39.75 -41.12
N ASN A 11 -19.49 -40.21 -42.36
CA ASN A 11 -19.61 -39.32 -43.53
C ASN A 11 -20.84 -38.41 -43.41
N TRP A 12 -21.97 -38.94 -42.93
CA TRP A 12 -23.15 -38.14 -42.64
C TRP A 12 -22.88 -37.10 -41.55
N LEU A 13 -22.20 -37.48 -40.46
CA LEU A 13 -21.85 -36.57 -39.37
C LEU A 13 -20.93 -35.43 -39.86
N CYS A 14 -19.93 -35.73 -40.68
CA CYS A 14 -19.06 -34.70 -41.26
C CYS A 14 -19.86 -33.69 -42.12
N GLY A 15 -20.78 -34.19 -42.96
CA GLY A 15 -21.65 -33.32 -43.76
C GLY A 15 -22.60 -32.46 -42.90
N GLU A 16 -23.15 -33.01 -41.82
CA GLU A 16 -23.98 -32.26 -40.88
C GLU A 16 -23.16 -31.20 -40.14
N ILE A 17 -21.93 -31.51 -39.69
CA ILE A 17 -21.03 -30.53 -39.05
C ILE A 17 -20.74 -29.37 -39.99
N GLU A 18 -20.39 -29.66 -41.26
CA GLU A 18 -20.14 -28.62 -42.25
C GLU A 18 -21.37 -27.73 -42.48
N THR A 19 -22.54 -28.36 -42.65
CA THR A 19 -23.79 -27.64 -42.86
C THR A 19 -24.13 -26.74 -41.67
N ARG A 20 -24.01 -27.25 -40.44
CA ARG A 20 -24.24 -26.50 -39.20
C ARG A 20 -23.23 -25.37 -39.03
N PHE A 21 -21.97 -25.61 -39.37
CA PHE A 21 -20.92 -24.59 -39.30
C PHE A 21 -21.18 -23.44 -40.28
N GLN A 22 -21.59 -23.74 -41.51
CA GLN A 22 -21.96 -22.72 -42.50
C GLN A 22 -23.19 -21.92 -42.05
N GLN A 23 -24.21 -22.59 -41.48
CA GLN A 23 -25.40 -21.93 -40.95
C GLN A 23 -25.14 -21.06 -39.72
N ALA A 24 -24.12 -21.39 -38.92
CA ALA A 24 -23.75 -20.64 -37.73
C ALA A 24 -23.01 -19.32 -38.05
N GLN A 25 -22.68 -19.06 -39.32
CA GLN A 25 -22.06 -17.79 -39.73
C GLN A 25 -23.05 -16.64 -39.59
N VAL A 26 -22.59 -15.54 -38.99
CA VAL A 26 -23.36 -14.30 -38.85
C VAL A 26 -23.64 -13.71 -40.23
N GLN A 27 -24.87 -13.25 -40.44
CA GLN A 27 -25.29 -12.68 -41.71
C GLN A 27 -24.63 -11.31 -41.92
N ALA A 28 -24.07 -11.09 -43.11
CA ALA A 28 -23.47 -9.81 -43.47
C ALA A 28 -24.53 -8.70 -43.52
N GLY A 29 -24.22 -7.53 -42.97
CA GLY A 29 -25.13 -6.38 -42.94
C GLY A 29 -26.10 -6.34 -41.76
N GLU A 30 -25.97 -7.25 -40.79
CA GLU A 30 -26.74 -7.19 -39.55
C GLU A 30 -26.34 -5.99 -38.67
N MET A 31 -27.32 -5.34 -38.05
CA MET A 31 -27.13 -4.12 -37.25
C MET A 31 -26.61 -4.44 -35.84
N ILE A 32 -25.35 -4.88 -35.75
CA ILE A 32 -24.73 -5.34 -34.50
C ILE A 32 -24.70 -4.29 -33.39
N GLY A 33 -24.63 -2.99 -33.73
CA GLY A 33 -24.53 -1.92 -32.73
C GLY A 33 -25.77 -1.81 -31.83
N ALA A 34 -26.96 -1.93 -32.42
CA ALA A 34 -28.22 -1.87 -31.66
C ALA A 34 -28.40 -3.13 -30.80
N LEU A 35 -28.07 -4.30 -31.36
CA LEU A 35 -28.13 -5.59 -30.66
C LEU A 35 -27.16 -5.63 -29.47
N ALA A 36 -25.92 -5.21 -29.66
CA ALA A 36 -24.90 -5.17 -28.60
C ALA A 36 -25.27 -4.19 -27.47
N ALA A 37 -25.83 -3.04 -27.82
CA ALA A 37 -26.30 -2.07 -26.83
C ALA A 37 -27.46 -2.64 -25.98
N GLN A 38 -28.41 -3.33 -26.62
CA GLN A 38 -29.51 -4.00 -25.92
C GLN A 38 -29.02 -5.15 -25.03
N SER A 39 -28.09 -5.97 -25.53
CA SER A 39 -27.55 -7.12 -24.78
C SER A 39 -26.76 -6.71 -23.53
N LEU A 40 -26.19 -5.50 -23.51
CA LEU A 40 -25.58 -4.92 -22.31
C LEU A 40 -26.64 -4.28 -21.38
N GLY A 41 -27.62 -3.58 -21.97
CA GLY A 41 -28.62 -2.82 -21.24
C GLY A 41 -29.61 -3.68 -20.44
N GLU A 42 -30.10 -4.78 -21.02
CA GLU A 42 -31.04 -5.69 -20.36
C GLU A 42 -30.47 -6.27 -19.05
N PRO A 43 -29.30 -6.95 -19.02
CA PRO A 43 -28.75 -7.50 -17.78
C PRO A 43 -28.35 -6.40 -16.78
N ALA A 44 -27.97 -5.20 -17.24
CA ALA A 44 -27.66 -4.08 -16.34
C ALA A 44 -28.85 -3.71 -15.45
N THR A 45 -30.08 -3.77 -15.98
CA THR A 45 -31.29 -3.53 -15.17
C THR A 45 -31.44 -4.58 -14.07
N GLN A 46 -31.17 -5.85 -14.37
CA GLN A 46 -31.25 -6.97 -13.42
C GLN A 46 -30.17 -6.87 -12.32
N MET A 47 -28.95 -6.46 -12.67
CA MET A 47 -27.84 -6.33 -11.70
C MET A 47 -28.11 -5.28 -10.60
N THR A 48 -28.94 -4.27 -10.88
CA THR A 48 -29.28 -3.20 -9.91
C THR A 48 -29.90 -3.77 -8.62
N LEU A 49 -30.74 -4.80 -8.74
CA LEU A 49 -31.47 -5.39 -7.62
C LEU A 49 -30.62 -6.42 -6.85
N ASN A 50 -29.72 -7.14 -7.53
CA ASN A 50 -28.91 -8.21 -6.93
C ASN A 50 -27.71 -7.71 -6.10
N THR A 51 -27.33 -6.44 -6.26
CA THR A 51 -26.10 -5.89 -5.67
C THR A 51 -26.13 -5.82 -4.13
N PHE A 52 -27.32 -5.70 -3.52
CA PHE A 52 -27.45 -5.58 -2.06
C PHE A 52 -27.21 -6.91 -1.31
N HIS A 53 -27.39 -8.06 -1.97
CA HIS A 53 -27.26 -9.37 -1.32
C HIS A 53 -25.83 -9.91 -1.25
N TYR A 54 -24.89 -9.31 -2.01
CA TYR A 54 -23.46 -9.69 -1.99
C TYR A 54 -22.63 -8.93 -0.95
N ALA A 55 -23.24 -8.02 -0.19
CA ALA A 55 -22.57 -7.15 0.80
C ALA A 55 -21.92 -7.88 2.01
N GLY A 56 -22.03 -9.21 2.09
CA GLY A 56 -21.56 -10.00 3.24
C GLY A 56 -20.25 -10.77 3.06
N VAL A 57 -19.66 -10.82 1.86
CA VAL A 57 -18.56 -11.78 1.55
C VAL A 57 -17.17 -11.12 1.45
N SER A 58 -17.07 -9.79 1.56
CA SER A 58 -15.76 -9.13 1.56
C SER A 58 -15.78 -7.88 2.44
N ALA A 59 -14.71 -7.64 3.20
CA ALA A 59 -14.55 -6.45 4.03
C ALA A 59 -14.50 -5.14 3.21
N LYS A 60 -14.50 -5.25 1.88
CA LYS A 60 -14.37 -4.16 0.92
C LYS A 60 -15.70 -3.88 0.21
N ASN A 61 -16.23 -2.68 0.43
CA ASN A 61 -17.40 -2.16 -0.28
C ASN A 61 -17.02 -1.77 -1.71
N LEU A 62 -16.86 -2.75 -2.61
CA LEU A 62 -16.70 -2.45 -4.04
C LEU A 62 -18.01 -1.86 -4.60
N THR A 63 -17.94 -0.78 -5.38
CA THR A 63 -19.12 -0.35 -6.14
C THR A 63 -19.47 -1.43 -7.16
N LEU A 64 -20.67 -1.98 -7.05
CA LEU A 64 -21.19 -3.01 -7.94
C LEU A 64 -22.46 -2.51 -8.63
N GLY A 65 -22.88 -3.21 -9.68
CA GLY A 65 -24.10 -2.92 -10.43
C GLY A 65 -24.05 -1.60 -11.21
N VAL A 66 -25.20 -0.91 -11.30
CA VAL A 66 -25.38 0.27 -12.17
C VAL A 66 -24.46 1.43 -11.82
N ARG A 67 -24.10 1.61 -10.54
CA ARG A 67 -23.18 2.67 -10.12
C ARG A 67 -21.81 2.49 -10.76
N ARG A 68 -21.31 1.25 -10.81
CA ARG A 68 -20.05 0.90 -11.45
C ARG A 68 -20.13 0.99 -12.97
N LEU A 69 -21.24 0.53 -13.55
CA LEU A 69 -21.47 0.64 -15.00
C LEU A 69 -21.42 2.12 -15.46
N LYS A 70 -22.08 3.02 -14.73
CA LYS A 70 -22.05 4.47 -15.01
C LYS A 70 -20.64 5.06 -14.89
N GLU A 71 -19.82 4.56 -13.97
CA GLU A 71 -18.46 5.01 -13.77
C GLU A 71 -17.52 4.58 -14.91
N ILE A 72 -17.66 3.33 -15.37
CA ILE A 72 -16.90 2.78 -16.49
C ILE A 72 -17.28 3.48 -17.80
N ILE A 73 -18.58 3.61 -18.11
CA ILE A 73 -19.06 4.25 -19.35
C ILE A 73 -18.61 5.72 -19.44
N ASN A 74 -18.60 6.44 -18.32
CA ASN A 74 -18.17 7.84 -18.29
C ASN A 74 -16.65 8.00 -18.16
N VAL A 75 -15.88 6.92 -18.06
CA VAL A 75 -14.42 6.93 -17.89
C VAL A 75 -14.00 7.90 -16.78
N SER A 76 -14.52 7.66 -15.57
CA SER A 76 -14.19 8.51 -14.41
C SER A 76 -12.69 8.45 -14.09
N LYS A 77 -12.01 9.60 -14.06
CA LYS A 77 -10.57 9.70 -13.74
C LYS A 77 -10.20 9.22 -12.33
N LYS A 78 -11.14 9.26 -11.39
CA LYS A 78 -10.95 8.78 -10.03
C LYS A 78 -12.14 7.91 -9.68
N PRO A 79 -12.01 6.58 -9.78
CA PRO A 79 -13.11 5.72 -9.40
C PRO A 79 -13.36 5.80 -7.89
N LYS A 80 -14.62 5.71 -7.47
CA LYS A 80 -15.02 5.84 -6.05
C LYS A 80 -14.45 4.73 -5.18
N THR A 81 -14.30 3.53 -5.74
CA THR A 81 -13.71 2.38 -5.07
C THR A 81 -12.63 1.81 -5.97
N SER A 82 -11.49 2.49 -6.02
CA SER A 82 -10.31 1.98 -6.69
C SER A 82 -9.77 0.78 -5.90
N SER A 83 -9.23 -0.21 -6.60
CA SER A 83 -8.68 -1.40 -5.96
C SER A 83 -7.66 -2.07 -6.84
N LEU A 84 -6.56 -2.52 -6.24
CA LEU A 84 -5.54 -3.28 -6.92
C LEU A 84 -5.35 -4.63 -6.22
N THR A 85 -5.32 -5.70 -7.02
CA THR A 85 -5.10 -7.07 -6.57
C THR A 85 -3.67 -7.46 -6.94
N VAL A 86 -2.83 -7.59 -5.92
CA VAL A 86 -1.41 -7.93 -6.03
C VAL A 86 -1.23 -9.42 -5.86
N TYR A 87 -0.65 -10.07 -6.87
CA TYR A 87 -0.18 -11.43 -6.75
C TYR A 87 1.30 -11.44 -6.36
N LEU A 88 1.70 -12.46 -5.59
CA LEU A 88 3.06 -12.61 -5.09
C LEU A 88 3.81 -13.69 -5.85
N THR A 89 5.14 -13.60 -5.84
CA THR A 89 6.05 -14.58 -6.43
C THR A 89 6.93 -15.25 -5.37
N GLY A 90 7.48 -16.42 -5.73
CA GLY A 90 8.48 -17.12 -4.91
C GLY A 90 7.91 -17.66 -3.60
N GLN A 91 8.66 -17.48 -2.52
CA GLN A 91 8.31 -17.99 -1.20
C GLN A 91 7.15 -17.21 -0.53
N ALA A 92 6.97 -15.94 -0.90
CA ALA A 92 5.92 -15.07 -0.36
C ALA A 92 4.51 -15.55 -0.74
N THR A 93 4.39 -16.33 -1.82
CA THR A 93 3.15 -16.94 -2.28
C THR A 93 2.60 -17.99 -1.31
N ASN A 94 3.48 -18.72 -0.61
CA ASN A 94 3.09 -19.83 0.28
C ASN A 94 3.26 -19.49 1.77
N ASN A 95 4.11 -18.53 2.11
CA ASN A 95 4.39 -18.15 3.49
C ASN A 95 3.67 -16.86 3.91
N ALA A 96 2.85 -16.94 4.96
CA ALA A 96 2.13 -15.80 5.51
C ALA A 96 3.04 -14.70 6.06
N GLU A 97 4.20 -15.05 6.64
CA GLU A 97 5.14 -14.09 7.22
C GLU A 97 5.79 -13.22 6.15
N GLN A 98 6.23 -13.83 5.05
CA GLN A 98 6.80 -13.10 3.92
C GLN A 98 5.73 -12.29 3.17
N CYS A 99 4.52 -12.82 3.05
CA CYS A 99 3.38 -12.07 2.53
C CYS A 99 3.11 -10.81 3.38
N LYS A 100 3.21 -10.92 4.72
CA LYS A 100 3.09 -9.79 5.63
C LYS A 100 4.21 -8.75 5.44
N GLN A 101 5.45 -9.18 5.19
CA GLN A 101 6.56 -8.27 4.88
C GLN A 101 6.31 -7.46 3.60
N VAL A 102 5.81 -8.10 2.54
CA VAL A 102 5.43 -7.40 1.29
C VAL A 102 4.26 -6.45 1.55
N SER A 103 3.27 -6.87 2.35
CA SER A 103 2.14 -6.02 2.75
C SER A 103 2.60 -4.74 3.45
N CYS A 104 3.52 -4.84 4.43
CA CYS A 104 4.08 -3.67 5.13
C CYS A 104 4.88 -2.76 4.19
N ARG A 105 5.58 -3.31 3.18
CA ARG A 105 6.30 -2.53 2.16
C ARG A 105 5.40 -1.76 1.21
N LEU A 106 4.16 -2.20 1.00
CA LEU A 106 3.21 -1.55 0.11
C LEU A 106 2.34 -0.52 0.84
N GLU A 107 1.92 -0.83 2.07
CA GLU A 107 1.03 0.03 2.83
C GLU A 107 1.72 1.32 3.28
N HIS A 108 1.10 2.46 2.99
CA HIS A 108 1.55 3.75 3.46
C HIS A 108 1.51 3.85 4.99
N CYS A 109 2.69 4.09 5.57
CA CYS A 109 2.87 4.30 6.98
C CYS A 109 3.56 5.64 7.23
N THR A 110 2.81 6.60 7.77
CA THR A 110 3.34 7.86 8.27
C THR A 110 3.70 7.76 9.74
N LEU A 111 4.56 8.66 10.23
CA LEU A 111 4.94 8.71 11.63
C LEU A 111 3.70 8.88 12.56
N ARG A 112 2.69 9.65 12.13
CA ARG A 112 1.41 9.78 12.85
C ARG A 112 0.74 8.45 13.16
N LYS A 113 0.87 7.45 12.28
CA LYS A 113 0.19 6.16 12.45
C LYS A 113 0.86 5.31 13.53
N VAL A 114 2.17 5.47 13.76
CA VAL A 114 2.90 4.71 14.80
C VAL A 114 3.06 5.48 16.11
N THR A 115 2.90 6.80 16.09
CA THR A 115 3.02 7.66 17.28
C THR A 115 1.84 7.48 18.23
N ALA A 116 2.13 7.29 19.51
CA ALA A 116 1.16 7.25 20.60
C ALA A 116 0.96 8.64 21.22
N ASN A 117 2.05 9.35 21.52
CA ASN A 117 2.01 10.67 22.16
C ASN A 117 3.19 11.54 21.71
N THR A 118 2.98 12.85 21.68
CA THR A 118 4.00 13.87 21.39
C THR A 118 3.98 14.92 22.49
N THR A 119 5.15 15.24 23.03
CA THR A 119 5.30 16.25 24.09
C THR A 119 6.54 17.08 23.85
N ILE A 120 6.41 18.39 24.05
CA ILE A 120 7.52 19.33 23.96
C ILE A 120 7.96 19.66 25.38
N TYR A 121 9.24 19.46 25.66
CA TYR A 121 9.87 19.78 26.93
C TYR A 121 10.91 20.88 26.73
N TYR A 122 11.09 21.69 27.78
CA TYR A 122 12.26 22.55 27.91
C TYR A 122 13.28 21.81 28.77
N ASP A 123 14.40 21.44 28.16
CA ASP A 123 15.48 20.67 28.77
C ASP A 123 16.79 21.47 28.68
N PRO A 124 17.19 22.17 29.77
CA PRO A 124 18.34 23.07 29.76
C PRO A 124 19.67 22.36 29.54
N ASP A 125 19.80 21.13 30.04
CA ASP A 125 20.98 20.30 29.92
C ASP A 125 20.64 18.98 29.19
N PRO A 126 21.16 18.77 27.97
CA PRO A 126 20.93 17.53 27.23
C PRO A 126 21.50 16.27 27.89
N GLN A 127 22.52 16.37 28.77
CA GLN A 127 23.07 15.22 29.50
C GLN A 127 22.26 14.88 30.75
N GLU A 128 21.92 15.89 31.54
CA GLU A 128 21.04 15.73 32.71
C GLU A 128 19.62 16.19 32.38
N THR A 129 18.84 15.28 31.82
CA THR A 129 17.45 15.55 31.44
C THR A 129 16.55 15.73 32.66
N VAL A 130 15.59 16.65 32.54
CA VAL A 130 14.51 16.82 33.53
C VAL A 130 13.60 15.58 33.63
N ILE A 131 13.64 14.69 32.62
CA ILE A 131 12.79 13.51 32.52
C ILE A 131 13.46 12.32 33.21
N SER A 132 13.00 12.00 34.43
CA SER A 132 13.58 10.93 35.25
C SER A 132 13.55 9.54 34.61
N GLU A 133 12.54 9.23 33.80
CA GLU A 133 12.44 7.94 33.10
C GLU A 133 13.44 7.81 31.93
N ASP A 134 13.93 8.93 31.39
CA ASP A 134 14.84 8.92 30.25
C ASP A 134 16.32 9.07 30.64
N GLN A 135 16.60 9.47 31.88
CA GLN A 135 17.94 9.82 32.37
C GLN A 135 19.00 8.73 32.14
N GLU A 136 18.70 7.48 32.49
CA GLU A 136 19.69 6.39 32.46
C GLU A 136 20.19 6.11 31.04
N TRP A 137 19.28 6.03 30.07
CA TRP A 137 19.63 5.68 28.70
C TRP A 137 20.22 6.88 27.93
N VAL A 138 19.77 8.11 28.25
CA VAL A 138 20.32 9.34 27.66
C VAL A 138 21.77 9.54 28.10
N ASN A 139 22.06 9.37 29.40
CA ASN A 139 23.42 9.50 29.91
C ASN A 139 24.35 8.47 29.25
N THR A 140 23.92 7.20 29.17
CA THR A 140 24.66 6.12 28.51
C THR A 140 24.97 6.46 27.04
N TYR A 141 24.00 7.04 26.32
CA TYR A 141 24.17 7.42 24.91
C TYR A 141 25.27 8.48 24.72
N TYR A 142 25.26 9.54 25.53
CA TYR A 142 26.25 10.61 25.43
C TYR A 142 27.63 10.22 25.97
N GLU A 143 27.71 9.34 26.97
CA GLU A 143 28.97 8.75 27.44
C GLU A 143 29.68 7.94 26.34
N MET A 144 28.94 7.34 25.41
CA MET A 144 29.51 6.52 24.34
C MET A 144 29.98 7.32 23.11
N LEU A 145 29.47 8.53 22.91
CA LEU A 145 29.64 9.24 21.63
C LEU A 145 30.79 10.25 21.58
N ASP A 146 31.38 10.64 22.70
CA ASP A 146 32.52 11.61 22.79
C ASP A 146 32.34 12.85 21.86
N GLN A 147 31.09 13.25 21.56
CA GLN A 147 30.76 14.34 20.63
C GLN A 147 30.38 15.61 21.39
N ASP A 148 30.81 16.76 20.88
CA ASP A 148 30.51 18.07 21.45
C ASP A 148 29.02 18.41 21.34
N ILE A 149 28.35 18.43 22.48
CA ILE A 149 26.91 18.69 22.66
C ILE A 149 26.56 20.20 22.50
N MET A 150 27.54 21.05 22.20
CA MET A 150 27.47 22.50 22.41
C MET A 150 26.48 23.26 21.50
N ASN A 151 25.83 22.61 20.54
CA ASN A 151 24.93 23.27 19.58
C ASN A 151 23.50 22.71 19.56
N ILE A 152 23.08 21.94 20.58
CA ILE A 152 21.69 21.46 20.65
C ILE A 152 20.79 22.51 21.31
N SER A 153 19.59 22.72 20.76
CA SER A 153 18.56 23.56 21.35
C SER A 153 18.09 23.02 22.70
N GLN A 154 17.72 23.93 23.59
CA GLN A 154 17.14 23.62 24.91
C GLN A 154 15.70 23.11 24.80
N TRP A 155 15.06 23.24 23.64
CA TRP A 155 13.74 22.69 23.43
C TRP A 155 13.82 21.30 22.80
N LEU A 156 13.15 20.35 23.43
CA LEU A 156 13.14 18.95 23.07
C LEU A 156 11.74 18.53 22.63
N LEU A 157 11.64 17.91 21.45
CA LEU A 157 10.45 17.16 21.04
C LEU A 157 10.62 15.69 21.42
N ARG A 158 9.77 15.19 22.31
CA ARG A 158 9.70 13.79 22.73
C ARG A 158 8.50 13.12 22.06
N ILE A 159 8.77 12.03 21.35
CA ILE A 159 7.76 11.23 20.65
C ILE A 159 7.74 9.84 21.27
N GLU A 160 6.60 9.43 21.80
CA GLU A 160 6.34 8.08 22.29
C GLU A 160 5.66 7.27 21.18
N LEU A 161 6.22 6.11 20.84
CA LEU A 161 5.71 5.23 19.79
C LEU A 161 4.94 4.04 20.38
N ASP A 162 3.86 3.63 19.69
CA ASP A 162 3.07 2.47 20.08
C ASP A 162 3.77 1.17 19.65
N ARG A 163 4.23 0.40 20.64
CA ARG A 163 4.92 -0.89 20.43
C ARG A 163 4.10 -1.88 19.60
N LYS A 164 2.76 -1.90 19.74
CA LYS A 164 1.92 -2.82 18.96
C LYS A 164 1.94 -2.46 17.48
N ARG A 165 1.86 -1.17 17.17
CA ARG A 165 1.87 -0.68 15.78
C ARG A 165 3.25 -0.83 15.13
N MET A 166 4.32 -0.64 15.90
CA MET A 166 5.70 -0.90 15.46
C MET A 166 5.88 -2.38 15.07
N ALA A 167 5.43 -3.31 15.93
CA ALA A 167 5.49 -4.74 15.66
C ALA A 167 4.63 -5.15 14.45
N ASP A 168 3.40 -4.64 14.34
CA ASP A 168 2.49 -4.93 13.22
C ASP A 168 3.03 -4.48 11.86
N LYS A 169 3.86 -3.43 11.85
CA LYS A 169 4.51 -2.87 10.67
C LYS A 169 5.92 -3.36 10.42
N ILE A 170 6.50 -4.11 11.36
CA ILE A 170 7.87 -4.62 11.26
C ILE A 170 8.86 -3.45 11.07
N LEU A 171 8.72 -2.43 11.91
CA LEU A 171 9.60 -1.26 11.95
C LEU A 171 10.54 -1.34 13.17
N SER A 172 11.79 -0.90 13.01
CA SER A 172 12.74 -0.71 14.11
C SER A 172 12.97 0.79 14.40
N MET A 173 13.41 1.12 15.62
CA MET A 173 13.74 2.51 15.96
C MET A 173 14.88 3.07 15.11
N GLU A 174 15.85 2.23 14.75
CA GLU A 174 16.95 2.57 13.84
C GLU A 174 16.43 3.05 12.48
N GLN A 175 15.53 2.28 11.85
CA GLN A 175 14.95 2.65 10.54
C GLN A 175 14.19 3.97 10.60
N ILE A 176 13.46 4.21 11.70
CA ILE A 176 12.73 5.47 11.88
C ILE A 176 13.70 6.64 12.02
N SER A 177 14.76 6.48 12.83
CA SER A 177 15.78 7.51 13.02
C SER A 177 16.47 7.88 11.70
N GLU A 178 16.86 6.88 10.90
CA GLU A 178 17.44 7.11 9.57
C GLU A 178 16.49 7.86 8.64
N LYS A 179 15.19 7.53 8.66
CA LYS A 179 14.18 8.20 7.84
C LYS A 179 13.96 9.64 8.25
N ILE A 180 13.94 9.94 9.55
CA ILE A 180 13.83 11.30 10.06
C ILE A 180 15.05 12.12 9.62
N CYS A 181 16.26 11.58 9.82
CA CYS A 181 17.51 12.24 9.43
C CYS A 181 17.61 12.46 7.90
N GLN A 182 17.15 11.50 7.09
CA GLN A 182 17.09 11.64 5.63
C GLN A 182 16.06 12.69 5.19
N GLY A 183 14.92 12.79 5.88
CA GLY A 183 13.82 13.68 5.51
C GLY A 183 14.06 15.14 5.85
N PHE A 184 14.65 15.43 7.01
CA PHE A 184 14.82 16.78 7.54
C PHE A 184 16.27 17.29 7.49
N GLY A 185 17.19 16.51 6.92
CA GLY A 185 18.61 16.84 6.80
C GLY A 185 19.36 16.80 8.13
N GLY A 186 20.65 17.16 8.11
CA GLY A 186 21.54 17.16 9.29
C GLY A 186 21.26 18.25 10.33
N CYS A 187 20.07 18.85 10.31
CA CYS A 187 19.66 19.93 11.23
C CYS A 187 18.98 19.39 12.49
N LEU A 188 18.61 18.10 12.52
CA LEU A 188 18.00 17.44 13.66
C LEU A 188 18.98 16.47 14.30
N ASN A 189 19.10 16.55 15.62
CA ASN A 189 19.70 15.50 16.42
C ASN A 189 18.59 14.56 16.90
N VAL A 190 18.67 13.29 16.54
CA VAL A 190 17.66 12.28 16.87
C VAL A 190 18.30 11.19 17.73
N ILE A 191 17.75 10.99 18.91
CA ILE A 191 18.18 9.95 19.84
C ILE A 191 16.99 9.07 20.15
N PHE A 192 17.20 7.77 20.28
CA PHE A 192 16.17 6.80 20.60
C PHE A 192 16.68 5.82 21.64
N ASN A 193 15.75 5.21 22.36
CA ASN A 193 16.05 4.11 23.28
C ASN A 193 15.96 2.74 22.57
N ASP A 194 16.48 1.70 23.24
CA ASP A 194 16.48 0.33 22.71
C ASP A 194 15.05 -0.20 22.47
N ASP A 195 14.86 -0.96 21.39
CA ASP A 195 13.60 -1.64 21.02
C ASP A 195 13.04 -2.54 22.15
N ASN A 196 13.89 -2.96 23.10
CA ASN A 196 13.51 -3.78 24.26
C ASN A 196 12.93 -3.00 25.44
N ALA A 197 12.98 -1.66 25.42
CA ALA A 197 12.44 -0.82 26.49
C ALA A 197 10.92 -0.98 26.66
N GLU A 198 10.40 -0.62 27.84
CA GLU A 198 8.95 -0.70 28.11
C GLU A 198 8.16 0.28 27.24
N LYS A 199 8.69 1.51 27.10
CA LYS A 199 8.18 2.55 26.20
C LYS A 199 9.19 2.79 25.10
N LEU A 200 8.74 2.92 23.87
CA LEU A 200 9.57 3.31 22.74
C LEU A 200 9.56 4.83 22.63
N VAL A 201 10.70 5.46 22.86
CA VAL A 201 10.81 6.92 22.97
C VAL A 201 11.88 7.42 22.00
N LEU A 202 11.52 8.46 21.26
CA LEU A 202 12.40 9.16 20.35
C LEU A 202 12.47 10.63 20.75
N ARG A 203 13.69 11.12 20.91
CA ARG A 203 14.05 12.47 21.33
C ARG A 203 14.62 13.22 20.13
N ILE A 204 14.03 14.36 19.79
CA ILE A 204 14.47 15.21 18.69
C ILE A 204 14.84 16.58 19.23
N GLY A 205 16.10 16.97 19.02
CA GLY A 205 16.60 18.32 19.25
C GLY A 205 16.96 18.99 17.94
N THR A 206 16.81 20.30 17.85
CA THR A 206 17.32 21.08 16.72
C THR A 206 18.78 21.46 16.98
N VAL A 207 19.60 21.45 15.92
CA VAL A 207 20.99 21.90 16.00
C VAL A 207 21.06 23.36 15.58
N ASP A 208 21.44 24.24 16.50
CA ASP A 208 21.69 25.66 16.24
C ASP A 208 23.00 25.82 15.45
N GLN A 209 22.91 26.03 14.14
CA GLN A 209 24.10 26.35 13.33
C GLN A 209 24.56 27.81 13.47
N THR A 210 23.78 28.67 14.15
CA THR A 210 23.95 30.13 14.18
C THR A 210 24.83 30.65 15.34
N LYS A 211 25.22 29.82 16.31
CA LYS A 211 26.08 30.27 17.43
C LYS A 211 27.57 30.40 17.09
N SER A 212 27.96 30.22 15.83
CA SER A 212 29.36 30.35 15.38
C SER A 212 29.78 31.78 15.00
N SER A 213 28.87 32.76 14.95
CA SER A 213 29.21 34.17 14.69
C SER A 213 28.76 35.07 15.84
N MET A 214 29.57 35.11 16.90
CA MET A 214 29.52 36.16 17.92
C MET A 214 30.07 37.46 17.36
N THR A 215 29.24 38.21 16.64
CA THR A 215 29.25 39.68 16.53
C THR A 215 28.03 40.07 15.70
N ASP A 216 26.94 40.46 16.34
CA ASP A 216 26.34 41.78 16.10
C ASP A 216 25.09 41.95 16.98
N GLU A 217 25.23 42.89 17.91
CA GLU A 217 24.14 43.48 18.67
C GLU A 217 23.28 44.33 17.74
N SER A 218 22.30 43.72 17.08
CA SER A 218 21.03 44.35 16.67
C SER A 218 20.38 43.46 15.63
N GLU A 219 19.23 42.88 15.96
CA GLU A 219 18.06 42.82 15.07
C GLU A 219 16.95 41.98 15.72
N ASP A 220 16.05 42.69 16.40
CA ASP A 220 14.67 42.28 16.68
C ASP A 220 13.90 42.16 15.35
N THR A 221 14.28 41.19 14.53
CA THR A 221 13.50 40.74 13.37
C THR A 221 13.28 39.24 13.51
N THR A 222 12.19 38.92 14.22
CA THR A 222 11.40 37.69 14.07
C THR A 222 12.20 36.42 13.83
N ARG A 223 13.01 36.02 14.82
CA ARG A 223 13.20 34.58 15.05
C ARG A 223 11.78 34.05 15.30
N MET A 224 11.28 33.15 14.44
CA MET A 224 10.06 32.40 14.77
C MET A 224 10.21 31.93 16.21
N ASP A 225 9.24 32.20 17.09
CA ASP A 225 9.28 31.68 18.46
C ASP A 225 9.61 30.19 18.39
N ASP A 226 10.66 29.74 19.08
CA ASP A 226 11.16 28.36 18.98
C ASP A 226 10.06 27.32 19.26
N ASP A 227 9.07 27.65 20.10
CA ASP A 227 7.84 26.87 20.31
C ASP A 227 6.99 26.73 19.04
N THR A 228 6.81 27.83 18.29
CA THR A 228 6.07 27.83 17.02
C THR A 228 6.80 27.01 15.96
N PHE A 229 8.13 27.09 15.94
CA PHE A 229 8.95 26.26 15.06
C PHE A 229 8.79 24.76 15.36
N LEU A 230 8.90 24.36 16.63
CA LEU A 230 8.77 22.94 17.01
C LEU A 230 7.37 22.38 16.77
N ARG A 231 6.31 23.17 17.00
CA ARG A 231 4.94 22.75 16.65
C ARG A 231 4.76 22.58 15.15
N CYS A 232 5.40 23.43 14.34
CA CYS A 232 5.38 23.29 12.88
C CYS A 232 6.14 22.03 12.45
N LEU A 233 7.32 21.80 13.04
CA LEU A 233 8.13 20.60 12.82
C LEU A 233 7.35 19.33 13.21
N GLU A 234 6.70 19.32 14.36
CA GLU A 234 5.85 18.21 14.83
C GLU A 234 4.74 17.92 13.81
N SER A 235 4.00 18.94 13.39
CA SER A 235 2.87 18.77 12.46
C SER A 235 3.31 18.25 11.09
N SER A 236 4.40 18.79 10.55
CA SER A 236 4.96 18.33 9.28
C SER A 236 5.57 16.93 9.40
N MET A 237 6.31 16.64 10.47
CA MET A 237 6.90 15.31 10.68
C MET A 237 5.84 14.23 10.85
N LEU A 238 4.77 14.49 11.57
CA LEU A 238 3.69 13.51 11.73
C LEU A 238 2.93 13.25 10.42
N SER A 239 2.75 14.28 9.59
CA SER A 239 1.88 14.19 8.41
C SER A 239 2.62 13.80 7.13
N ASP A 240 3.80 14.38 6.91
CA ASP A 240 4.53 14.32 5.65
C ASP A 240 5.64 13.27 5.66
N LEU A 241 6.16 12.90 6.85
CA LEU A 241 7.23 11.91 6.93
C LEU A 241 6.69 10.50 6.65
N THR A 242 7.12 9.96 5.53
CA THR A 242 6.78 8.61 5.08
C THR A 242 7.84 7.63 5.57
N LEU A 243 7.46 6.71 6.46
CA LEU A 243 8.37 5.70 7.00
C LEU A 243 8.56 4.56 6.00
N GLN A 244 7.44 4.05 5.48
CA GLN A 244 7.40 2.94 4.54
C GLN A 244 6.12 3.02 3.68
N GLY A 245 6.14 2.37 2.52
CA GLY A 245 4.96 2.23 1.67
C GLY A 245 4.89 3.19 0.50
N ILE A 246 3.81 3.06 -0.26
CA ILE A 246 3.48 3.94 -1.37
C ILE A 246 2.39 4.89 -0.90
N GLU A 247 2.61 6.21 -0.98
CA GLU A 247 1.68 7.26 -0.53
C GLU A 247 0.23 7.06 -0.97
N ALA A 248 0.03 6.62 -2.22
CA ALA A 248 -1.28 6.37 -2.80
C ALA A 248 -1.91 5.03 -2.35
N ILE A 249 -1.37 4.33 -1.34
CA ILE A 249 -1.90 3.06 -0.84
C ILE A 249 -2.12 3.16 0.66
N SER A 250 -3.30 3.59 1.06
CA SER A 250 -3.66 3.77 2.47
C SER A 250 -3.67 2.49 3.30
N LYS A 251 -4.18 1.39 2.72
CA LYS A 251 -4.38 0.10 3.39
C LYS A 251 -4.19 -1.07 2.43
N VAL A 252 -3.66 -2.17 2.97
CA VAL A 252 -3.45 -3.43 2.26
C VAL A 252 -4.05 -4.57 3.09
N TYR A 253 -4.88 -5.39 2.46
CA TYR A 253 -5.51 -6.55 3.07
C TYR A 253 -4.85 -7.82 2.54
N MET A 254 -4.51 -8.73 3.45
CA MET A 254 -4.07 -10.06 3.09
C MET A 254 -5.29 -10.95 2.90
N VAL A 255 -5.43 -11.55 1.72
CA VAL A 255 -6.53 -12.46 1.42
C VAL A 255 -6.07 -13.89 1.66
N ASN A 256 -6.87 -14.64 2.43
CA ASN A 256 -6.57 -16.03 2.74
C ASN A 256 -6.70 -16.90 1.47
N PRO A 257 -5.67 -17.68 1.11
CA PRO A 257 -5.65 -18.54 -0.08
C PRO A 257 -6.82 -19.51 -0.18
N LYS A 258 -7.41 -19.90 0.95
CA LYS A 258 -8.49 -20.89 1.02
C LYS A 258 -9.89 -20.30 0.90
N ALA A 259 -10.03 -18.98 0.95
CA ALA A 259 -11.33 -18.33 1.02
C ALA A 259 -12.09 -18.29 -0.31
N ASP A 260 -11.37 -18.26 -1.43
CA ASP A 260 -11.97 -18.08 -2.76
C ASP A 260 -11.41 -19.10 -3.76
N GLU A 261 -12.28 -19.99 -4.25
CA GLU A 261 -11.90 -21.00 -5.24
C GLU A 261 -11.59 -20.39 -6.61
N SER A 262 -12.18 -19.23 -6.94
CA SER A 262 -12.07 -18.60 -8.26
C SER A 262 -10.71 -17.93 -8.49
N LYS A 263 -10.01 -17.58 -7.41
CA LYS A 263 -8.72 -16.86 -7.46
C LYS A 263 -7.50 -17.79 -7.30
N LYS A 264 -7.70 -19.12 -7.30
CA LYS A 264 -6.62 -20.10 -7.21
C LYS A 264 -5.82 -20.14 -8.52
N ARG A 265 -4.49 -20.21 -8.41
CA ARG A 265 -3.62 -20.38 -9.58
C ARG A 265 -3.82 -21.78 -10.14
N ILE A 266 -4.07 -21.86 -11.44
CA ILE A 266 -4.17 -23.12 -12.16
C ILE A 266 -2.78 -23.50 -12.66
N GLN A 267 -2.30 -24.69 -12.33
CA GLN A 267 -1.05 -25.25 -12.81
C GLN A 267 -1.29 -26.62 -13.42
N THR A 268 -0.72 -26.86 -14.59
CA THR A 268 -0.71 -28.20 -15.19
C THR A 268 0.46 -28.99 -14.64
N SER A 269 0.17 -30.15 -14.05
CA SER A 269 1.15 -31.10 -13.55
C SER A 269 1.89 -31.78 -14.71
N GLU A 270 3.05 -32.37 -14.45
CA GLU A 270 3.84 -33.10 -15.48
C GLU A 270 3.04 -34.25 -16.11
N ASN A 271 2.04 -34.77 -15.39
CA ASN A 271 1.12 -35.82 -15.85
C ASN A 271 -0.06 -35.30 -16.69
N GLY A 272 -0.15 -33.98 -16.94
CA GLY A 272 -1.25 -33.34 -17.67
C GLY A 272 -2.50 -33.06 -16.83
N GLU A 273 -2.47 -33.33 -15.52
CA GLU A 273 -3.56 -33.01 -14.61
C GLU A 273 -3.58 -31.51 -14.27
N ILE A 274 -4.78 -30.96 -14.06
CA ILE A 274 -4.98 -29.55 -13.72
C ILE A 274 -5.10 -29.42 -12.20
N GLU A 275 -4.09 -28.85 -11.57
CA GLU A 275 -4.05 -28.60 -10.13
C GLU A 275 -4.40 -27.14 -9.82
N ARG A 276 -5.15 -26.92 -8.73
CA ARG A 276 -5.53 -25.59 -8.23
C ARG A 276 -4.74 -25.27 -6.97
N ILE A 277 -3.80 -24.34 -7.10
CA ILE A 277 -2.91 -23.93 -6.02
C ILE A 277 -3.49 -22.69 -5.34
N ALA A 278 -3.59 -22.77 -4.02
CA ALA A 278 -4.05 -21.68 -3.18
C ALA A 278 -2.85 -20.81 -2.80
N ASP A 279 -2.72 -19.67 -3.47
CA ASP A 279 -1.65 -18.67 -3.28
C ASP A 279 -2.12 -17.54 -2.34
N TRP A 280 -1.23 -16.99 -1.52
CA TRP A 280 -1.48 -15.73 -0.81
C TRP A 280 -1.49 -14.56 -1.80
N MET A 281 -2.45 -13.65 -1.61
CA MET A 281 -2.59 -12.44 -2.42
C MET A 281 -2.90 -11.23 -1.53
N LEU A 282 -2.62 -10.03 -2.05
CA LEU A 282 -2.90 -8.78 -1.36
C LEU A 282 -3.95 -7.97 -2.14
N GLU A 283 -4.83 -7.28 -1.44
CA GLU A 283 -5.79 -6.34 -2.03
C GLU A 283 -5.61 -4.96 -1.40
N THR A 284 -5.59 -3.90 -2.22
CA THR A 284 -5.34 -2.53 -1.75
C THR A 284 -6.56 -1.63 -1.97
N ASP A 285 -6.85 -0.72 -1.04
CA ASP A 285 -8.01 0.21 -1.14
C ASP A 285 -7.84 1.33 -2.16
N GLU A 286 -6.62 1.51 -2.66
CA GLU A 286 -6.26 2.51 -3.66
C GLU A 286 -5.28 1.90 -4.67
N THR A 287 -4.98 2.63 -5.74
CA THR A 287 -4.24 2.09 -6.88
C THR A 287 -2.98 2.91 -7.16
N SER A 288 -1.88 2.19 -7.40
CA SER A 288 -0.61 2.76 -7.83
C SER A 288 0.19 1.69 -8.59
N LEU A 289 -0.40 1.21 -9.68
CA LEU A 289 0.04 0.06 -10.46
C LEU A 289 1.51 0.17 -10.86
N LYS A 290 1.95 1.33 -11.36
CA LYS A 290 3.35 1.55 -11.77
C LYS A 290 4.35 1.30 -10.65
N LYS A 291 4.08 1.85 -9.46
CA LYS A 291 4.97 1.68 -8.29
C LYS A 291 4.90 0.25 -7.76
N VAL A 292 3.70 -0.33 -7.68
CA VAL A 292 3.48 -1.71 -7.19
C VAL A 292 4.18 -2.74 -8.07
N LEU A 293 4.05 -2.65 -9.40
CA LEU A 293 4.71 -3.58 -10.34
C LEU A 293 6.25 -3.52 -10.26
N SER A 294 6.80 -2.40 -9.79
CA SER A 294 8.25 -2.22 -9.62
C SER A 294 8.77 -2.79 -8.29
N THR A 295 7.90 -3.26 -7.41
CA THR A 295 8.31 -3.80 -6.11
C THR A 295 8.77 -5.25 -6.20
N LYS A 296 9.78 -5.61 -5.40
CA LYS A 296 10.26 -7.00 -5.29
C LYS A 296 9.17 -7.92 -4.75
N ASP A 297 9.20 -9.17 -5.18
CA ASP A 297 8.30 -10.25 -4.76
C ASP A 297 6.85 -10.11 -5.24
N VAL A 298 6.55 -9.07 -6.03
CA VAL A 298 5.26 -8.88 -6.71
C VAL A 298 5.30 -9.50 -8.10
N ASP A 299 4.22 -10.18 -8.47
CA ASP A 299 4.02 -10.76 -9.79
C ASP A 299 3.54 -9.70 -10.77
N SER A 300 4.42 -9.26 -11.67
CA SER A 300 4.12 -8.22 -12.64
C SER A 300 3.17 -8.67 -13.77
N CYS A 301 2.94 -9.98 -13.94
CA CYS A 301 2.12 -10.52 -15.01
C CYS A 301 0.67 -10.73 -14.60
N ARG A 302 0.45 -11.11 -13.32
CA ARG A 302 -0.90 -11.40 -12.79
C ARG A 302 -1.54 -10.24 -12.04
N THR A 303 -0.76 -9.27 -11.56
CA THR A 303 -1.27 -8.13 -10.79
C THR A 303 -2.14 -7.23 -11.67
N PHE A 304 -3.36 -6.92 -11.21
CA PHE A 304 -4.31 -6.10 -11.96
C PHE A 304 -5.01 -5.06 -11.07
N THR A 305 -5.54 -4.01 -11.70
CA THR A 305 -6.29 -2.92 -11.06
C THR A 305 -7.69 -2.84 -11.67
N ASN A 306 -8.62 -2.22 -10.96
CA ASN A 306 -9.93 -1.89 -11.51
C ASN A 306 -9.99 -0.45 -12.08
N ASP A 307 -8.90 0.31 -12.03
CA ASP A 307 -8.83 1.65 -12.62
C ASP A 307 -8.40 1.58 -14.09
N VAL A 308 -9.36 1.83 -15.00
CA VAL A 308 -9.16 1.76 -16.45
C VAL A 308 -8.21 2.87 -16.94
N VAL A 309 -8.25 4.05 -16.31
CA VAL A 309 -7.40 5.18 -16.72
C VAL A 309 -5.95 4.87 -16.38
N GLU A 310 -5.71 4.30 -15.21
CA GLU A 310 -4.37 3.87 -14.81
C GLU A 310 -3.83 2.74 -15.70
N ILE A 311 -4.67 1.78 -16.11
CA ILE A 311 -4.27 0.72 -17.05
C ILE A 311 -3.83 1.34 -18.37
N PHE A 312 -4.61 2.28 -18.92
CA PHE A 312 -4.25 2.98 -20.16
C PHE A 312 -2.90 3.69 -20.04
N ASP A 313 -2.67 4.40 -18.93
CA ASP A 313 -1.47 5.20 -18.72
C ASP A 313 -0.21 4.35 -18.47
N VAL A 314 -0.35 3.18 -17.84
CA VAL A 314 0.79 2.32 -17.44
C VAL A 314 1.07 1.21 -18.45
N LEU A 315 0.03 0.56 -18.97
CA LEU A 315 0.12 -0.65 -19.79
C LEU A 315 -0.25 -0.41 -21.26
N GLY A 316 -1.03 0.63 -21.55
CA GLY A 316 -1.41 1.03 -22.91
C GLY A 316 -2.79 0.54 -23.34
N ILE A 317 -3.21 0.96 -24.54
CA ILE A 317 -4.59 0.78 -25.04
C ILE A 317 -4.98 -0.68 -25.31
N GLU A 318 -4.04 -1.55 -25.67
CA GLU A 318 -4.32 -2.96 -25.97
C GLU A 318 -4.76 -3.75 -24.72
N ILE A 319 -4.48 -3.23 -23.53
CA ILE A 319 -4.77 -3.90 -22.25
C ILE A 319 -6.07 -3.37 -21.60
N VAL A 320 -6.58 -2.22 -22.06
CA VAL A 320 -7.83 -1.59 -21.59
C VAL A 320 -9.06 -2.34 -22.11
#